data_AF-A0AAU6B001-F1
#
_entry.id   AF-A0AAU6B001-F1
#
_cell.length_a   1.000
_cell.length_b   1.000
_cell.length_c   1.000
_cell.angle_alpha   90.00
_cell.angle_beta   90.00
_cell.angle_gamma   90.00
#
_symmetry.space_group_name_H-M   'P 1'
#
loop_
_entity.id
_entity.type
_entity.pdbx_description
1 polymer ?
#
loop_
_entity_poly.entity_id
_entity_poly.type
_entity_poly.pdbx_seq_one_letter_code
_entity_poly.pdbx_strand_id
1 'polypeptide(L)' 'MKRHDTRPLVDREFTERAASAWIRAADAGVIDAAELAWLLAHLDAWPVAEVVGIRG' A
#
# COMPACT_ATOMS: atom_id res chain seq x y z
N MET A 1 -21.22 21.19 10.68
CA MET A 1 -19.96 21.23 9.91
C MET A 1 -19.55 19.80 9.57
N LYS A 2 -19.65 19.41 8.29
CA LYS A 2 -19.15 18.10 7.84
C LYS A 2 -17.62 18.19 7.77
N ARG A 3 -16.91 17.32 8.50
CA ARG A 3 -15.45 17.21 8.34
C ARG A 3 -15.19 16.73 6.92
N HIS A 4 -14.46 17.50 6.13
CA HIS A 4 -13.90 17.01 4.88
C HIS A 4 -12.79 16.02 5.27
N ASP A 5 -13.08 14.74 5.11
CA ASP A 5 -12.07 13.70 5.25
C ASP A 5 -11.16 13.82 4.01
N THR A 6 -9.99 14.43 4.20
CA THR A 6 -8.96 14.62 3.17
C THR A 6 -8.01 13.42 3.07
N ARG A 7 -8.31 12.30 3.76
CA ARG A 7 -7.47 11.11 3.66
C ARG A 7 -7.56 10.56 2.24
N PRO A 8 -6.42 10.38 1.54
CA PRO A 8 -6.44 9.69 0.27
C PRO A 8 -6.94 8.28 0.54
N LEU A 9 -8.14 7.96 0.06
CA LEU A 9 -8.57 6.58 -0.07
C LEU A 9 -7.63 5.96 -1.08
N VAL A 10 -6.61 5.25 -0.57
CA VAL A 10 -5.89 4.28 -1.39
C VAL A 10 -6.89 3.19 -1.69
N ASP A 11 -7.61 3.35 -2.81
CA ASP A 11 -8.63 2.42 -3.24
C ASP A 11 -7.97 1.12 -3.69
N ARG A 12 -8.71 0.00 -3.59
CA ARG A 12 -8.22 -1.34 -3.97
C ARG A 12 -7.57 -1.36 -5.35
N GLU A 13 -8.09 -0.58 -6.29
CA GLU A 13 -7.53 -0.41 -7.63
C GLU A 13 -6.09 0.13 -7.59
N PHE A 14 -5.79 1.12 -6.75
CA PHE A 14 -4.44 1.65 -6.61
C PHE A 14 -3.49 0.57 -6.09
N THR A 15 -3.88 -0.18 -5.05
CA THR A 15 -3.08 -1.25 -4.48
C THR A 15 -2.77 -2.35 -5.51
N GLU A 16 -3.77 -2.77 -6.28
CA GLU A 16 -3.60 -3.74 -7.36
C GLU A 16 -2.64 -3.23 -8.45
N ARG A 17 -2.77 -1.95 -8.84
CA ARG A 17 -1.89 -1.34 -9.84
C ARG A 17 -0.47 -1.13 -9.34
N ALA A 18 -0.28 -0.78 -8.07
CA ALA A 18 1.03 -0.64 -7.44
C ALA A 18 1.75 -2.00 -7.38
N ALA A 19 1.06 -3.05 -6.90
CA ALA A 19 1.61 -4.40 -6.87
C ALA A 19 2.04 -4.87 -8.27
N SER A 20 1.19 -4.67 -9.28
CA SER A 20 1.49 -5.03 -10.67
C SER A 20 2.72 -4.27 -11.22
N ALA A 21 2.85 -2.98 -10.90
CA ALA A 21 3.99 -2.18 -11.35
C ALA A 21 5.30 -2.65 -10.72
N TRP A 22 5.31 -2.99 -9.44
CA TRP A 22 6.52 -3.44 -8.76
C TRP A 22 6.97 -4.84 -9.20
N ILE A 23 6.02 -5.75 -9.48
CA ILE A 23 6.36 -7.05 -10.07
C ILE A 23 7.09 -6.86 -11.42
N ARG A 24 6.60 -5.93 -12.26
CA ARG A 24 7.27 -5.61 -13.54
C ARG A 24 8.65 -4.98 -13.34
N ALA A 25 8.81 -4.15 -12.31
CA ALA A 25 10.11 -3.56 -11.99
C ALA A 25 11.13 -4.63 -11.56
N ALA A 26 10.69 -5.64 -10.79
CA ALA A 26 11.53 -6.77 -10.42
C ALA A 26 11.88 -7.67 -11.60
N ASP A 27 10.92 -7.95 -12.49
CA ASP A 27 11.14 -8.72 -13.73
C ASP A 27 12.16 -8.02 -14.66
N ALA A 28 12.09 -6.69 -14.71
CA ALA A 28 13.06 -5.86 -15.43
C ALA A 28 14.42 -5.70 -14.71
N GLY A 29 14.59 -6.25 -13.50
CA GLY A 29 15.81 -6.15 -12.71
C GLY A 29 16.09 -4.76 -12.13
N VAL A 30 15.08 -3.88 -12.07
CA VAL A 30 15.19 -2.52 -11.51
C VAL A 30 15.24 -2.56 -9.98
N ILE A 31 14.52 -3.50 -9.38
CA ILE A 31 14.56 -3.80 -7.93
C ILE A 31 14.85 -5.29 -7.74
N ASP A 32 15.45 -5.65 -6.61
CA ASP A 32 15.68 -7.05 -6.26
C ASP A 32 14.46 -7.70 -5.58
N ALA A 33 14.53 -9.01 -5.40
CA ALA A 33 13.44 -9.80 -4.84
C ALA A 33 13.13 -9.47 -3.38
N ALA A 34 14.12 -9.04 -2.58
CA ALA A 34 13.90 -8.67 -1.19
C ALA A 34 13.18 -7.32 -1.08
N GLU A 35 13.54 -6.36 -1.93
CA GLU A 35 12.84 -5.07 -2.04
C GLU A 35 11.38 -5.27 -2.50
N LEU A 36 11.15 -6.12 -3.51
CA LEU A 36 9.79 -6.46 -3.94
C LEU A 36 8.97 -7.08 -2.79
N ALA A 37 9.56 -8.03 -2.04
CA ALA A 37 8.88 -8.66 -0.91
C ALA A 37 8.52 -7.66 0.19
N TRP A 38 9.43 -6.72 0.50
CA TRP A 38 9.18 -5.65 1.46
C TRP A 38 8.03 -4.74 0.99
N LEU A 39 8.05 -4.31 -0.27
CA LEU A 39 7.03 -3.44 -0.86
C LEU A 39 5.65 -4.10 -0.82
N LEU A 40 5.52 -5.35 -1.27
CA LEU A 40 4.25 -6.07 -1.27
C LEU A 40 3.69 -6.28 0.14
N ALA A 41 4.55 -6.56 1.13
CA ALA A 41 4.14 -6.66 2.53
C ALA A 41 3.61 -5.33 3.09
N HIS A 42 4.12 -4.19 2.61
CA HIS A 42 3.66 -2.87 3.03
C HIS A 42 2.38 -2.41 2.32
N LEU A 43 2.02 -2.99 1.17
CA LEU A 43 0.71 -2.75 0.54
C LEU A 43 -0.44 -3.33 1.35
N ASP A 44 -0.25 -4.51 1.94
CA ASP A 44 -1.27 -5.16 2.77
C ASP A 44 -1.37 -4.51 4.17
N ALA A 45 -0.33 -3.76 4.58
CA ALA A 45 -0.26 -3.07 5.86
C ALA A 45 -1.03 -1.74 5.93
N TRP A 46 -1.68 -1.28 4.85
CA TRP A 46 -2.41 0.00 4.80
C TRP A 46 -3.90 -0.18 4.47
N PRO A 47 -4.90 0.20 5.32
CA PRO A 47 -4.87 0.88 6.62
C PRO A 47 -5.68 0.16 7.74
N VAL A 48 -5.04 -0.38 8.78
CA VAL A 48 -5.77 -0.94 9.96
C VAL A 48 -5.46 -0.23 11.28
N ALA A 49 -4.33 0.48 11.39
CA ALA A 49 -3.95 1.16 12.64
C ALA A 49 -4.87 2.34 13.01
N GLU A 50 -5.59 2.93 12.05
CA GLU A 50 -6.54 4.04 12.31
C GLU A 50 -8.01 3.58 12.43
N VAL A 51 -8.32 2.33 12.04
CA VAL A 51 -9.69 1.77 12.06
C VAL A 51 -9.96 1.02 13.36
N VAL A 52 -8.95 0.38 13.94
CA VAL A 52 -9.05 -0.24 15.26
C VAL A 52 -8.53 0.79 16.25
N GLY A 53 -9.43 1.50 16.93
CA GLY A 53 -9.08 2.46 17.97
C GLY A 53 -8.35 1.83 19.15
N ILE A 54 -7.08 1.46 18.98
CA ILE A 54 -6.18 1.11 20.07
C ILE A 54 -5.60 2.42 20.56
N ARG A 55 -6.40 3.11 21.39
CA ARG A 55 -5.86 4.02 22.39
C ARG A 55 -4.97 3.19 23.31
N GLY A 56 -3.75 3.65 23.51
CA GLY A 56 -3.00 3.33 24.73
C GLY A 56 -3.70 3.85 25.98
#